data_AF-A0A9W6DBG7-F1
#
_entry.id   AF-A0A9W6DBG7-F1
#
_cell.length_a   1.000
_cell.length_b   1.000
_cell.length_c   1.000
_cell.angle_alpha   90.00
_cell.angle_beta   90.00
_cell.angle_gamma   90.00
#
_symmetry.space_group_name_H-M   'P 1'
#
loop_
_entity.id
_entity.type
_entity.pdbx_description
1 polymer ?
#
loop_
_entity_poly.entity_id
_entity_poly.type
_entity_poly.pdbx_seq_one_letter_code
_entity_poly.pdbx_strand_id
1 'polypeptide(L)' 'MQGNIYPLHFSLIRKIGCSIGGAVWSVETQSSTDVIRCADEALYKAKRSGKNRIYFYSNDDFKLIVI' A
#
# COMPACT_ATOMS: atom_id res chain seq x y z
N MET A 1 -23.98 -46.06 -0.88
CA MET A 1 -23.34 -44.79 -1.27
C MET A 1 -23.87 -43.69 -0.36
N GLN A 2 -23.29 -43.54 0.85
CA GLN A 2 -23.53 -42.37 1.70
C GLN A 2 -22.45 -41.33 1.36
N GLY A 3 -22.84 -40.22 0.76
CA GLY A 3 -21.94 -39.09 0.52
C GLY A 3 -21.68 -38.37 1.83
N ASN A 4 -20.45 -38.41 2.33
CA ASN A 4 -20.02 -37.56 3.44
C ASN A 4 -20.05 -36.11 2.97
N ILE A 5 -20.97 -35.32 3.51
CA ILE A 5 -20.98 -33.87 3.40
C ILE A 5 -20.00 -33.36 4.46
N TYR A 6 -18.76 -33.10 4.07
CA TYR A 6 -17.82 -32.39 4.93
C TYR A 6 -18.35 -30.96 5.13
N PRO A 7 -18.65 -30.52 6.36
CA PRO A 7 -19.03 -29.13 6.57
C PRO A 7 -17.84 -28.26 6.16
N LEU A 8 -18.00 -27.50 5.08
CA LEU A 8 -17.05 -26.48 4.66
C LEU A 8 -16.97 -25.44 5.78
N HIS A 9 -15.99 -25.61 6.66
CA HIS A 9 -15.67 -24.69 7.73
C HIS A 9 -15.24 -23.35 7.09
N PHE A 10 -16.21 -22.45 6.94
CA PHE A 10 -16.07 -21.09 6.38
C PHE A 10 -15.30 -20.20 7.37
N SER A 11 -14.07 -20.56 7.69
CA SER A 11 -13.28 -19.93 8.77
C SER A 11 -11.91 -19.43 8.30
N LEU A 12 -11.85 -18.80 7.11
CA LEU A 12 -10.59 -18.22 6.64
C LEU A 12 -10.75 -16.96 5.79
N ILE A 13 -11.74 -16.11 6.10
CA ILE A 13 -11.67 -14.72 5.62
C ILE A 13 -10.78 -13.94 6.59
N ARG A 14 -9.46 -13.91 6.31
CA ARG A 14 -8.53 -13.03 7.03
C ARG A 14 -8.60 -11.62 6.47
N LYS A 15 -8.72 -10.63 7.35
CA LYS A 15 -8.58 -9.22 6.98
C LYS A 15 -7.11 -8.92 6.67
N ILE A 16 -6.82 -8.59 5.42
CA ILE A 16 -5.50 -8.14 4.96
C ILE A 16 -5.60 -6.64 4.68
N GLY A 17 -4.69 -5.85 5.25
CA GLY A 17 -4.53 -4.43 4.93
C GLY A 17 -3.26 -4.19 4.11
N CYS A 18 -3.20 -3.09 3.37
CA CYS A 18 -2.02 -2.67 2.63
C CYS A 18 -1.57 -1.25 3.04
N SER A 19 -0.28 -0.99 2.93
CA SER A 19 0.26 0.38 2.97
C SER A 19 0.60 0.79 1.55
N ILE A 20 0.37 2.04 1.20
CA ILE A 20 0.57 2.54 -0.16
C ILE A 20 1.46 3.80 -0.09
N GLY A 21 2.43 3.86 -0.99
CA GLY A 21 3.27 5.03 -1.24
C GLY A 21 3.12 5.49 -2.68
N GLY A 22 3.05 6.80 -2.89
CA GLY A 22 2.94 7.40 -4.21
C GLY A 22 3.86 8.61 -4.37
N ALA A 23 4.15 8.95 -5.61
CA ALA A 23 4.85 10.18 -5.99
C ALA A 23 4.24 10.70 -7.30
N VAL A 24 4.24 12.02 -7.47
CA VAL A 24 3.78 12.65 -8.71
C VAL A 24 4.97 12.84 -9.62
N TRP A 25 4.89 12.29 -10.84
CA TRP A 25 5.97 12.43 -11.81
C TRP A 25 5.87 13.76 -12.57
N SER A 26 6.93 14.56 -12.49
CA SER A 26 7.18 15.67 -13.41
C SER A 26 8.25 15.27 -14.43
N VAL A 27 7.83 14.99 -15.67
CA VAL A 27 8.71 14.48 -16.74
C VAL A 27 9.85 15.46 -17.07
N GLU A 28 9.65 16.75 -16.86
CA GLU A 28 10.66 17.78 -17.15
C GLU A 28 11.75 17.90 -16.08
N THR A 29 11.47 17.44 -14.85
CA THR A 29 12.36 17.68 -13.70
C THR A 29 12.84 16.41 -13.01
N GLN A 30 12.30 15.24 -13.38
CA GLN A 30 12.57 13.98 -12.69
C GLN A 30 12.73 12.81 -13.64
N SER A 31 13.73 11.97 -13.34
CA SER A 31 13.82 10.65 -13.95
C SER A 31 12.74 9.72 -13.40
N SER A 32 12.36 8.72 -14.18
CA SER A 32 11.44 7.67 -13.71
C SER A 32 11.98 6.93 -12.47
N THR A 33 13.29 6.73 -12.39
CA THR A 33 13.96 6.13 -11.24
C THR A 33 13.81 6.97 -9.97
N ASP A 34 13.87 8.30 -10.08
CA ASP A 34 13.68 9.19 -8.93
C ASP A 34 12.24 9.11 -8.40
N VAL A 35 11.25 9.10 -9.30
CA VAL A 35 9.84 9.01 -8.91
C VAL A 35 9.53 7.68 -8.22
N ILE A 36 10.09 6.57 -8.72
CA ILE A 36 9.93 5.26 -8.07
C ILE A 36 10.55 5.28 -6.68
N ARG A 37 11.74 5.88 -6.52
CA ARG A 37 12.39 6.04 -5.21
C ARG A 37 11.51 6.85 -4.25
N CYS A 38 10.99 7.99 -4.68
CA CYS A 38 10.08 8.82 -3.89
C CYS A 38 8.82 8.06 -3.46
N ALA A 39 8.23 7.27 -4.35
CA ALA A 39 7.05 6.45 -4.03
C ALA A 39 7.38 5.34 -3.01
N ASP A 40 8.55 4.69 -3.12
CA ASP A 40 8.99 3.68 -2.15
C ASP A 40 9.27 4.31 -0.77
N GLU A 41 9.88 5.50 -0.72
CA GLU A 41 10.07 6.24 0.53
C GLU A 41 8.72 6.58 1.20
N ALA A 42 7.72 7.00 0.42
CA ALA A 42 6.37 7.25 0.92
C ALA A 42 5.70 5.95 1.42
N LEU A 43 5.91 4.82 0.74
CA LEU A 43 5.41 3.51 1.17
C LEU A 43 6.07 3.11 2.50
N TYR A 44 7.36 3.36 2.63
CA TYR A 44 8.11 3.07 3.83
C TYR A 44 7.60 3.90 5.01
N LYS A 45 7.29 5.18 4.79
CA LYS A 45 6.61 6.03 5.77
C LYS A 45 5.26 5.45 6.19
N ALA A 46 4.43 5.04 5.23
CA ALA A 46 3.13 4.43 5.48
C ALA A 46 3.22 3.14 6.34
N LYS A 47 4.26 2.33 6.14
CA LYS A 47 4.52 1.12 6.93
C LYS A 47 4.93 1.44 8.38
N ARG A 48 5.71 2.50 8.59
CA ARG A 48 6.20 2.91 9.93
C ARG A 48 5.18 3.70 10.74
N SER A 49 4.26 4.41 10.10
CA SER A 49 3.25 5.27 10.75
C SER A 49 2.00 4.52 11.25
N GLY A 50 2.05 3.20 11.40
CA GLY A 50 0.92 2.38 11.88
C GLY A 50 0.25 1.46 10.83
N LYS A 51 0.81 1.38 9.61
CA LYS A 51 0.28 0.58 8.48
C LYS A 51 -1.15 0.98 8.08
N ASN A 52 -1.68 0.38 7.01
CA ASN A 52 -3.04 0.64 6.50
C ASN A 52 -3.30 2.14 6.20
N ARG A 53 -2.32 2.79 5.58
CA ARG A 53 -2.28 4.22 5.29
C ARG A 53 -1.69 4.46 3.90
N ILE A 54 -2.01 5.62 3.35
CA ILE A 54 -1.49 6.09 2.07
C ILE A 54 -0.68 7.36 2.30
N TYR A 55 0.57 7.38 1.82
CA TYR A 55 1.37 8.60 1.79
C TYR A 55 1.80 8.94 0.37
N PHE A 56 1.86 10.24 0.08
CA PHE A 56 2.45 10.77 -1.14
C PHE A 56 3.69 11.59 -0.82
N TYR A 57 4.77 11.37 -1.58
CA TYR A 57 5.97 12.20 -1.57
C TYR A 57 5.68 13.55 -2.25
N SER A 58 6.05 14.66 -1.60
CA SER A 58 5.84 16.01 -2.11
C SER A 58 6.92 16.94 -1.56
N ASN A 59 7.76 17.51 -2.43
CA ASN A 59 8.78 18.53 -2.09
C ASN A 59 9.56 18.20 -0.80
N ASP A 60 10.12 16.99 -0.73
CA ASP A 60 10.89 16.46 0.41
C ASP A 60 10.12 16.24 1.72
N ASP A 61 8.79 16.22 1.66
CA ASP A 61 7.91 15.83 2.76
C ASP A 61 6.88 14.77 2.32
N PHE A 62 6.08 14.26 3.27
CA PHE A 62 5.08 13.23 3.05
C PHE A 62 3.69 13.70 3.43
N LYS A 63 2.74 13.65 2.48
CA LYS A 63 1.32 13.92 2.74
C LYS A 63 0.57 12.63 3.01
N LEU A 64 -0.02 12.53 4.21
CA LEU A 64 -0.97 11.47 4.54
C LEU A 64 -2.28 11.72 3.78
N ILE A 65 -2.76 10.70 3.08
CA ILE A 65 -4.11 10.69 2.53
C ILE A 65 -4.97 9.75 3.37
N VAL A 66 -6.06 10.29 3.89
CA VAL A 66 -7.12 9.52 4.54
C VAL A 66 -8.22 9.35 3.50
N ILE A 67 -8.52 8.10 3.15
CA ILE A 67 -9.65 7.73 2.29
C ILE A 67 -10.79 7.23 3.15
#